data_AF-A0A497NNV3-F1
#
_entry.id   AF-A0A497NNV3-F1
#
_cell.length_a   1.000
_cell.length_b   1.000
_cell.length_c   1.000
_cell.angle_alpha   90.00
_cell.angle_beta   90.00
_cell.angle_gamma   90.00
#
_symmetry.space_group_name_H-M   'P 1'
#
loop_
_entity.id
_entity.type
_entity.pdbx_description
1 polymer ?
#
loop_
_entity_poly.entity_id
_entity_poly.type
_entity_poly.pdbx_seq_one_letter_code
_entity_poly.pdbx_strand_id
1 'polypeptide(L)'
;MRKLSYPKISLPAKASPQAVKKANMMLTYKGFYKSVNEKPRGEWIEIFASDWFKDYWAFYAYISLDNHKKDIEAINNLIHRLNWRDGDVYVELINHSEGLKDFYHWLYEKGYFTHHCALDPENWRKWFRG
;
A
#
# COMPACT_ATOMS: atom_id res chain seq x y z
N MET A 1 22.98 -5.58 14.98
CA MET A 1 22.06 -5.91 13.85
C MET A 1 21.62 -7.36 13.97
N ARG A 2 20.35 -7.64 14.30
CA ARG A 2 19.82 -9.02 14.31
C ARG A 2 19.35 -9.38 12.91
N LYS A 3 19.93 -10.43 12.31
CA LYS A 3 19.45 -11.00 11.04
C LYS A 3 18.11 -11.70 11.29
N LEU A 4 17.04 -11.24 10.65
CA LEU A 4 15.76 -11.94 10.59
C LEU A 4 15.95 -13.20 9.74
N SER A 5 15.77 -14.38 10.34
CA SER A 5 15.75 -15.66 9.64
C SER A 5 14.30 -16.04 9.31
N TYR A 6 13.98 -16.15 8.03
CA TYR A 6 12.67 -16.63 7.57
C TYR A 6 12.60 -18.17 7.60
N PRO A 7 11.45 -18.76 7.95
CA PRO A 7 11.27 -20.21 7.91
C PRO A 7 11.33 -20.72 6.46
N LYS A 8 12.20 -21.71 6.20
CA LYS A 8 12.23 -22.45 4.92
C LYS A 8 11.24 -23.61 4.98
N ILE A 9 10.31 -23.67 4.04
CA ILE A 9 9.42 -24.81 3.86
C ILE A 9 10.08 -25.80 2.90
N SER A 10 10.01 -27.09 3.21
CA SER A 10 10.34 -28.18 2.30
C SER A 10 9.22 -28.36 1.27
N LEU A 11 9.48 -28.00 0.02
CA LEU A 11 8.59 -28.27 -1.11
C LEU A 11 8.83 -29.69 -1.65
N PRO A 12 7.80 -30.36 -2.23
CA PRO A 12 7.96 -31.68 -2.82
C PRO A 12 8.97 -31.65 -3.97
N ALA A 13 9.76 -32.73 -4.11
CA ALA A 13 10.96 -32.85 -4.95
C ALA A 13 10.80 -32.62 -6.48
N LYS A 14 9.59 -32.24 -6.95
CA LYS A 14 9.26 -32.03 -8.37
C LYS A 14 8.68 -30.64 -8.70
N ALA A 15 8.83 -29.65 -7.82
CA ALA A 15 8.41 -28.30 -8.14
C ALA A 15 9.37 -27.66 -9.16
N SER A 16 8.85 -27.13 -10.27
CA SER A 16 9.67 -26.45 -11.28
C SER A 16 10.37 -25.21 -10.70
N PRO A 17 11.54 -24.79 -11.21
CA PRO A 17 12.23 -23.60 -10.72
C PRO A 17 11.35 -22.33 -10.73
N GLN A 18 10.42 -22.22 -11.69
CA GLN A 18 9.42 -21.15 -11.74
C GLN A 18 8.36 -21.30 -10.64
N ALA A 19 7.88 -22.50 -10.34
CA ALA A 19 6.95 -22.75 -9.24
C ALA A 19 7.60 -22.48 -7.89
N VAL A 20 8.88 -22.84 -7.70
CA VAL A 20 9.66 -22.53 -6.49
C VAL A 20 9.93 -21.02 -6.38
N LYS A 21 10.26 -20.33 -7.47
CA LYS A 21 10.42 -18.87 -7.49
C LYS A 21 9.09 -18.16 -7.17
N LYS A 22 7.97 -18.63 -7.74
CA LYS A 22 6.63 -18.11 -7.48
C LYS A 22 6.18 -18.39 -6.05
N ALA A 23 6.44 -19.58 -5.51
CA ALA A 23 6.15 -19.94 -4.12
C ALA A 23 7.02 -19.14 -3.15
N ASN A 24 8.32 -18.97 -3.44
CA ASN A 24 9.20 -18.10 -2.65
C ASN A 24 8.79 -16.63 -2.74
N MET A 25 8.35 -16.11 -3.89
CA MET A 25 7.73 -14.78 -3.96
C MET A 25 6.47 -14.73 -3.10
N MET A 26 5.54 -15.68 -3.26
CA MET A 26 4.31 -15.74 -2.46
C MET A 26 4.58 -15.89 -0.95
N LEU A 27 5.68 -16.53 -0.55
CA LEU A 27 6.12 -16.68 0.85
C LEU A 27 6.91 -15.48 1.36
N THR A 28 7.69 -14.80 0.51
CA THR A 28 8.38 -13.53 0.85
C THR A 28 7.38 -12.44 1.22
N TYR A 29 6.15 -12.53 0.72
CA TYR A 29 5.13 -11.48 0.85
C TYR A 29 3.91 -11.88 1.71
N LYS A 30 3.94 -13.03 2.42
CA LYS A 30 2.97 -13.31 3.50
C LYS A 30 3.34 -12.46 4.72
N GLY A 31 2.76 -11.26 4.83
CA GLY A 31 3.00 -10.44 6.00
C GLY A 31 2.29 -9.10 5.95
N PHE A 32 1.84 -8.68 7.12
CA PHE A 32 1.43 -7.32 7.42
C PHE A 32 2.66 -6.41 7.39
N TYR A 33 2.68 -5.42 6.52
CA TYR A 33 3.75 -4.42 6.51
C TYR A 33 3.39 -3.28 7.47
N LYS A 34 4.26 -3.02 8.44
CA LYS A 34 4.02 -1.96 9.42
C LYS A 34 3.91 -0.58 8.77
N SER A 35 4.75 -0.27 7.79
CA SER A 35 4.59 0.82 6.81
C SER A 35 5.58 0.60 5.67
N VAL A 36 5.20 0.86 4.41
CA VAL A 36 6.06 0.63 3.23
C VAL A 36 7.05 1.78 2.97
N ASN A 37 6.79 2.94 3.56
CA ASN A 37 7.68 4.09 3.58
C ASN A 37 7.73 4.73 4.98
N GLU A 38 8.76 5.53 5.22
CA GLU A 38 8.88 6.27 6.47
C GLU A 38 7.88 7.42 6.53
N LYS A 39 7.44 7.75 7.75
CA LYS A 39 6.59 8.91 7.99
C LYS A 39 7.34 10.19 7.60
N PRO A 40 6.84 10.99 6.64
CA PRO A 40 7.51 12.21 6.21
C PRO A 40 7.42 13.30 7.29
N ARG A 41 8.36 14.26 7.25
CA ARG A 41 8.41 15.39 8.21
C ARG A 41 7.35 16.47 7.95
N GLY A 42 6.97 16.65 6.69
CA GLY A 42 5.98 17.65 6.26
C GLY A 42 4.54 17.18 6.46
N GLU A 43 3.63 17.67 5.63
CA GLU A 43 2.23 17.27 5.62
C GLU A 43 2.05 15.88 4.96
N TRP A 44 1.19 15.03 5.52
CA TRP A 44 0.97 13.66 5.05
C TRP A 44 -0.39 13.08 5.41
N ILE A 45 -0.79 12.06 4.65
CA ILE A 45 -1.92 11.18 4.95
C ILE A 45 -1.38 9.75 5.11
N GLU A 46 -1.78 9.07 6.17
CA GLU A 46 -1.54 7.65 6.39
C GLU A 46 -2.72 6.86 5.86
N ILE A 47 -2.41 5.84 5.07
CA ILE A 47 -3.40 4.92 4.52
C ILE A 47 -3.11 3.50 4.98
N PHE A 48 -4.15 2.69 5.00
CA PHE A 48 -4.10 1.25 5.06
C PHE A 48 -4.56 0.69 3.71
N ALA A 49 -3.85 -0.27 3.16
CA ALA A 49 -4.23 -0.96 1.94
C ALA A 49 -4.21 -2.47 2.17
N SER A 50 -5.24 -3.18 1.70
CA SER A 50 -5.34 -4.65 1.79
C SER A 50 -6.02 -5.25 0.59
N ASP A 51 -5.72 -6.52 0.30
CA ASP A 51 -6.44 -7.32 -0.68
C ASP A 51 -7.65 -7.98 -0.01
N TRP A 52 -8.86 -7.67 -0.50
CA TRP A 52 -10.14 -8.12 0.07
C TRP A 52 -10.26 -9.65 0.14
N PHE A 53 -9.56 -10.38 -0.74
CA PHE A 53 -9.60 -11.84 -0.78
C PHE A 53 -8.40 -12.51 -0.08
N LYS A 54 -7.45 -11.74 0.43
CA LYS A 54 -6.26 -12.27 1.12
C LYS A 54 -6.18 -11.68 2.52
N ASP A 55 -6.84 -12.37 3.46
CA ASP A 55 -6.96 -12.06 4.91
C ASP A 55 -5.67 -11.66 5.65
N TYR A 56 -4.48 -11.80 5.05
CA TYR A 56 -3.18 -11.55 5.69
C TYR A 56 -2.25 -10.64 4.88
N TRP A 57 -2.75 -9.98 3.83
CA TRP A 57 -1.96 -9.15 2.92
C TRP A 57 -2.42 -7.71 3.03
N ALA A 58 -1.74 -6.96 3.89
CA ALA A 58 -2.04 -5.55 4.11
C ALA A 58 -0.78 -4.75 4.43
N PHE A 59 -0.83 -3.45 4.17
CA PHE A 59 0.24 -2.53 4.50
C PHE A 59 -0.28 -1.15 4.86
N TYR A 60 0.47 -0.44 5.70
CA TYR A 60 0.33 1.01 5.82
C TYR A 60 1.27 1.73 4.85
N ALA A 61 0.90 2.94 4.45
CA ALA A 61 1.75 3.83 3.70
C ALA A 61 1.45 5.29 4.06
N TYR A 62 2.44 6.15 3.88
CA TYR A 62 2.26 7.60 3.96
C TYR A 62 2.27 8.20 2.56
N ILE A 63 1.37 9.14 2.29
CA ILE A 63 1.39 9.98 1.09
C ILE A 63 1.71 11.40 1.56
N SER A 64 2.89 11.90 1.21
CA SER A 64 3.33 13.24 1.58
C SER A 64 2.77 14.28 0.63
N LEU A 65 2.43 15.48 1.11
CA LEU A 65 1.99 16.57 0.23
C LEU A 65 3.05 16.93 -0.82
N ASP A 66 4.31 17.03 -0.39
CA ASP A 66 5.44 17.45 -1.24
C ASP A 66 5.82 16.43 -2.32
N ASN A 67 5.51 15.14 -2.11
CA ASN A 67 5.96 14.05 -2.97
C ASN A 67 4.82 13.05 -3.33
N HIS A 68 3.55 13.44 -3.16
CA HIS A 68 2.39 12.56 -3.31
C HIS A 68 2.40 11.75 -4.61
N LYS A 69 2.83 12.35 -5.73
CA LYS A 69 2.92 11.65 -7.02
C LYS A 69 3.80 10.39 -6.97
N LYS A 70 5.01 10.52 -6.39
CA LYS A 70 5.95 9.40 -6.30
C LYS A 70 5.53 8.41 -5.22
N ASP A 71 4.97 8.90 -4.12
CA ASP A 71 4.48 8.05 -3.03
C ASP A 71 3.33 7.16 -3.54
N ILE A 72 2.36 7.75 -4.23
CA ILE A 72 1.24 7.04 -4.87
C ILE A 72 1.74 6.05 -5.94
N GLU A 73 2.68 6.45 -6.79
CA GLU A 73 3.29 5.56 -7.77
C GLU A 73 3.95 4.34 -7.10
N ALA A 74 4.70 4.55 -6.01
CA ALA A 74 5.34 3.47 -5.27
C ALA A 74 4.32 2.51 -4.63
N ILE A 75 3.23 3.05 -4.08
CA ILE A 75 2.12 2.28 -3.51
C ILE A 75 1.43 1.44 -4.59
N ASN A 76 1.04 2.06 -5.71
CA ASN A 76 0.41 1.36 -6.82
C ASN A 76 1.32 0.29 -7.41
N ASN A 77 2.62 0.58 -7.58
CA ASN A 77 3.61 -0.41 -8.04
C ASN A 77 3.76 -1.58 -7.05
N LEU A 78 3.63 -1.35 -5.75
CA LEU A 78 3.60 -2.43 -4.78
C LEU A 78 2.34 -3.29 -4.92
N ILE A 79 1.15 -2.68 -4.99
CA ILE A 79 -0.13 -3.37 -5.21
C ILE A 79 -0.05 -4.27 -6.45
N HIS A 80 0.46 -3.75 -7.57
CA HIS A 80 0.67 -4.51 -8.81
C HIS A 80 1.64 -5.68 -8.63
N ARG A 81 2.79 -5.47 -7.96
CA ARG A 81 3.77 -6.54 -7.69
C ARG A 81 3.21 -7.64 -6.79
N LEU A 82 2.31 -7.29 -5.87
CA LEU A 82 1.61 -8.24 -5.02
C LEU A 82 0.46 -8.97 -5.75
N ASN A 83 0.22 -8.63 -7.02
CA ASN A 83 -0.82 -9.22 -7.87
C ASN A 83 -2.19 -9.18 -7.17
N TRP A 84 -2.49 -8.04 -6.56
CA TRP A 84 -3.83 -7.68 -6.13
C TRP A 84 -4.60 -7.23 -7.38
N ARG A 85 -5.83 -7.71 -7.55
CA ARG A 85 -6.62 -7.39 -8.74
C ARG A 85 -7.33 -6.05 -8.55
N ASP A 86 -7.41 -5.26 -9.62
CA ASP A 86 -8.24 -4.07 -9.64
C ASP A 86 -9.70 -4.44 -9.34
N GLY A 87 -10.33 -3.72 -8.41
CA GLY A 87 -11.67 -4.02 -7.90
C GLY A 87 -11.69 -4.73 -6.54
N ASP A 88 -10.59 -5.37 -6.13
CA ASP A 88 -10.49 -6.14 -4.89
C ASP A 88 -9.54 -5.50 -3.86
N VAL A 89 -9.04 -4.29 -4.13
CA VAL A 89 -8.13 -3.56 -3.23
C VAL A 89 -8.94 -2.64 -2.33
N TYR A 90 -8.91 -2.94 -1.03
CA TYR A 90 -9.43 -2.07 0.02
C TYR A 90 -8.38 -1.04 0.41
N VAL A 91 -8.74 0.24 0.41
CA VAL A 91 -7.90 1.32 0.95
C VAL A 91 -8.72 2.14 1.92
N GLU A 92 -8.13 2.38 3.08
CA GLU A 92 -8.71 3.18 4.15
C GLU A 92 -7.76 4.32 4.50
N LEU A 93 -8.32 5.50 4.71
CA LEU A 93 -7.61 6.62 5.30
C LEU A 93 -7.55 6.41 6.82
N ILE A 94 -6.35 6.43 7.40
CA ILE A 94 -6.13 6.06 8.81
C ILE A 94 -5.88 7.29 9.67
N ASN A 95 -5.02 8.18 9.16
CA ASN A 95 -4.59 9.35 9.90
C ASN A 95 -4.05 10.43 8.95
N HIS A 96 -3.84 11.63 9.46
CA HIS A 96 -3.27 12.73 8.70
C HIS A 96 -2.51 13.70 9.60
N SER A 97 -1.66 14.53 9.00
CA SER A 97 -1.10 15.71 9.65
C SER A 97 -2.16 16.81 9.82
N GLU A 98 -1.96 17.71 10.80
CA GLU A 98 -2.96 18.72 11.16
C GLU A 98 -3.34 19.64 9.99
N GLY A 99 -2.38 20.01 9.13
CA GLY A 99 -2.61 20.90 8.00
C GLY A 99 -3.42 20.28 6.85
N LEU A 100 -3.67 18.97 6.88
CA LEU A 100 -4.43 18.26 5.83
C LEU A 100 -5.85 17.87 6.23
N LYS A 101 -6.36 18.30 7.39
CA LYS A 101 -7.68 17.89 7.90
C LYS A 101 -8.81 18.06 6.89
N ASP A 102 -8.91 19.23 6.26
CA ASP A 102 -10.01 19.53 5.33
C ASP A 102 -9.87 18.72 4.03
N PHE A 103 -8.65 18.56 3.53
CA PHE A 103 -8.37 17.70 2.38
C PHE A 103 -8.68 16.23 2.67
N TYR A 104 -8.30 15.76 3.86
CA TYR A 104 -8.55 14.41 4.34
C TYR A 104 -10.05 14.11 4.42
N HIS A 105 -10.85 15.05 4.94
CA HIS A 105 -12.32 14.95 4.93
C HIS A 105 -12.90 14.99 3.52
N TRP A 106 -12.40 15.87 2.65
CA TRP A 106 -12.86 15.93 1.26
C TRP A 106 -12.59 14.62 0.50
N LEU A 107 -11.47 13.95 0.78
CA LEU A 107 -11.19 12.62 0.23
C LEU A 107 -12.20 11.57 0.72
N TYR A 108 -12.70 11.65 1.96
CA TYR A 108 -13.81 10.79 2.43
C TYR A 108 -15.14 11.11 1.77
N GLU A 109 -15.47 12.38 1.58
CA GLU A 109 -16.72 12.80 0.92
C GLU A 109 -16.83 12.27 -0.51
N LYS A 110 -15.69 12.12 -1.20
CA LYS A 110 -15.60 11.48 -2.52
C LYS A 110 -15.30 9.98 -2.46
N GLY A 111 -14.79 9.50 -1.34
CA GLY A 111 -14.24 8.17 -1.16
C GLY A 111 -15.15 7.27 -0.32
N TYR A 112 -16.20 6.74 -0.94
CA TYR A 112 -16.59 5.34 -0.64
C TYR A 112 -15.39 4.44 -0.94
N PHE A 113 -15.23 3.34 -0.17
CA PHE A 113 -14.20 2.26 -0.11
C PHE A 113 -13.36 1.91 -1.36
N THR A 114 -13.00 2.88 -2.17
CA THR A 114 -12.40 2.76 -3.47
C THR A 114 -11.07 3.46 -3.39
N HIS A 115 -10.02 2.66 -3.55
CA HIS A 115 -8.63 3.07 -3.60
C HIS A 115 -8.36 4.28 -4.51
N HIS A 116 -9.24 4.53 -5.48
CA HIS A 116 -9.12 5.57 -6.48
C HIS A 116 -8.93 7.00 -5.94
N CYS A 117 -9.56 7.40 -4.83
CA CYS A 117 -9.50 8.82 -4.46
C CYS A 117 -8.16 9.22 -3.85
N ALA A 118 -7.68 8.45 -2.87
CA ALA A 118 -6.44 8.71 -2.16
C ALA A 118 -5.20 8.38 -2.99
N LEU A 119 -5.30 7.35 -3.85
CA LEU A 119 -4.23 6.88 -4.73
C LEU A 119 -4.32 7.45 -6.17
N ASP A 120 -5.08 8.52 -6.37
CA ASP A 120 -5.08 9.29 -7.62
C ASP A 120 -4.35 10.62 -7.41
N PRO A 121 -3.17 10.81 -8.03
CA PRO A 121 -2.43 12.07 -7.94
C PRO A 121 -3.21 13.29 -8.43
N GLU A 122 -4.22 13.11 -9.29
CA GLU A 122 -5.03 14.20 -9.81
C GLU A 122 -5.96 14.81 -8.75
N ASN A 123 -6.41 14.02 -7.78
CA ASN A 123 -7.22 14.54 -6.67
C ASN A 123 -6.41 15.44 -5.75
N TRP A 124 -5.18 15.04 -5.44
CA TRP A 124 -4.21 15.88 -4.73
C TRP A 124 -3.92 17.16 -5.51
N ARG A 125 -3.66 17.04 -6.82
CA ARG A 125 -3.41 18.19 -7.69
C ARG A 125 -4.58 19.19 -7.70
N LYS A 126 -5.82 18.71 -7.81
CA LYS A 126 -7.03 19.55 -7.87
C LYS A 126 -7.22 20.37 -6.61
N TRP A 127 -6.97 19.79 -5.44
CA TRP A 127 -7.16 20.47 -4.17
C TRP A 127 -6.09 21.55 -3.92
N PHE A 128 -4.81 21.21 -4.09
CA PHE A 128 -3.69 22.10 -3.73
C PHE A 128 -3.25 23.08 -4.83
N ARG A 129 -3.86 23.02 -6.02
CA ARG A 129 -3.67 24.04 -7.07
C ARG A 129 -4.87 25.00 -7.21
N GLY A 130 -5.83 24.92 -6.28
CA GLY A 130 -6.95 25.86 -6.17
C GLY A 130 -6.55 27.18 -5.54
#